data_AF-A0A0K2TU35-F1
#
_entry.id   AF-A0A0K2TU35-F1
#
_cell.length_a   1.000
_cell.length_b   1.000
_cell.length_c   1.000
_cell.angle_alpha   90.00
_cell.angle_beta   90.00
_cell.angle_gamma   90.00
#
_symmetry.space_group_name_H-M   'P 1'
#
loop_
_entity.id
_entity.type
_entity.pdbx_description
1 polymer ?
#
loop_
_entity_poly.entity_id
_entity_poly.type
_entity_poly.pdbx_seq_one_letter_code
_entity_poly.pdbx_strand_id
1 'polypeptide(L)'
;MFGHKVGFTSSFVLVVLLLSGDFWLVKNVSGRLLVGLRWWNFVKDDNSTEWKFESWSAKERQLANKFQMRTFWGFLIIHQSVWSILFMASLFGLHLVD
;
A
#
# COMPACT_ATOMS: atom_id res chain seq x y z
N MET A 1 21.40 -8.06 -27.98
CA MET A 1 21.46 -6.82 -27.19
C MET A 1 20.28 -6.85 -26.22
N PHE A 2 20.55 -6.93 -24.91
CA PHE A 2 19.61 -7.01 -23.77
C PHE A 2 18.73 -8.27 -23.64
N GLY A 3 19.35 -9.39 -23.26
CA GLY A 3 18.66 -10.59 -22.80
C GLY A 3 19.31 -11.12 -21.52
N HIS A 4 19.37 -10.32 -20.46
CA HIS A 4 19.85 -10.82 -19.17
C HIS A 4 18.68 -11.55 -18.50
N LYS A 5 18.79 -12.88 -18.34
CA LYS A 5 17.87 -13.61 -17.46
C LYS A 5 18.06 -13.03 -16.06
N VAL A 6 17.05 -12.33 -15.56
CA VAL A 6 17.04 -11.78 -14.21
C VAL A 6 16.97 -12.98 -13.28
N GLY A 7 18.08 -13.32 -12.63
CA GLY A 7 18.13 -14.46 -11.71
C GLY A 7 17.14 -14.27 -10.58
N PHE A 8 16.61 -15.35 -10.02
CA PHE A 8 15.61 -15.31 -8.93
C PHE A 8 15.95 -14.27 -7.85
N THR A 9 17.21 -14.23 -7.40
CA THR A 9 17.69 -13.26 -6.40
C THR A 9 17.57 -11.81 -6.87
N SER A 10 17.95 -11.50 -8.12
CA SER A 10 17.86 -10.14 -8.66
C SER A 10 16.40 -9.71 -8.85
N SER A 11 15.54 -10.62 -9.31
CA SER A 11 14.10 -10.37 -9.44
C SER A 11 13.45 -10.15 -8.07
N PHE A 12 13.79 -10.98 -7.09
CA PHE A 12 13.31 -10.85 -5.72
C PHE A 12 13.69 -9.50 -5.11
N VAL A 13 14.97 -9.12 -5.17
CA VAL A 13 15.45 -7.82 -4.66
C VAL A 13 14.73 -6.66 -5.36
N LEU A 14 14.59 -6.72 -6.68
CA LEU A 14 13.88 -5.68 -7.44
C LEU A 14 12.42 -5.55 -6.99
N VAL A 15 11.70 -6.66 -6.85
CA VAL A 15 10.30 -6.67 -6.41
C VAL A 15 10.17 -6.09 -5.01
N VAL A 16 11.04 -6.50 -4.06
CA VAL A 16 11.01 -5.97 -2.68
C VAL A 16 11.25 -4.46 -2.66
N LEU A 17 12.19 -3.96 -3.45
CA LEU A 17 12.47 -2.52 -3.53
C LEU A 17 11.28 -1.74 -4.13
N LEU A 18 10.68 -2.26 -5.20
CA LEU A 18 9.50 -1.65 -5.81
C LEU A 18 8.31 -1.64 -4.84
N LEU A 19 8.09 -2.74 -4.11
CA LEU A 19 7.02 -2.86 -3.12
C LEU A 19 7.24 -1.91 -1.93
N SER A 20 8.49 -1.77 -1.47
CA SER A 20 8.85 -0.83 -0.40
C SER A 20 8.62 0.62 -0.83
N GLY A 21 9.00 0.96 -2.07
CA GLY A 21 8.77 2.28 -2.66
C GLY A 21 7.29 2.60 -2.81
N ASP A 22 6.51 1.67 -3.37
CA ASP A 22 5.05 1.78 -3.47
C ASP A 22 4.41 2.00 -2.10
N PHE A 23 4.75 1.14 -1.14
CA PHE A 23 4.27 1.27 0.24
C PHE A 23 4.63 2.63 0.85
N TRP A 24 5.86 3.11 0.67
CA TRP A 24 6.30 4.39 1.20
C TRP A 24 5.53 5.56 0.57
N LEU A 25 5.31 5.55 -0.74
CA LEU A 25 4.57 6.57 -1.46
C LEU A 25 3.11 6.61 -1.01
N VAL A 26 2.43 5.45 -0.96
CA VAL A 26 1.03 5.35 -0.52
C VAL A 26 0.90 5.81 0.94
N LYS A 27 1.79 5.37 1.82
CA LYS A 27 1.74 5.67 3.26
C LYS A 27 2.10 7.12 3.59
N ASN A 28 3.17 7.68 2.99
CA ASN A 28 3.71 8.99 3.42
C ASN A 28 3.30 10.14 2.52
N VAL A 29 3.14 9.93 1.22
CA VAL A 29 2.83 11.00 0.27
C VAL A 29 1.32 11.04 0.04
N SER A 30 0.75 9.99 -0.56
CA SER A 30 -0.68 9.94 -0.89
C SER A 30 -1.56 9.96 0.36
N GLY A 31 -1.21 9.21 1.40
CA GLY A 31 -1.94 9.19 2.67
C GLY A 31 -2.01 10.55 3.37
N ARG A 32 -0.92 11.34 3.33
CA ARG A 32 -0.91 12.67 3.95
C ARG A 32 -1.64 13.71 3.10
N LEU A 33 -1.45 13.66 1.77
CA LEU A 33 -2.02 14.65 0.86
C LEU A 33 -3.52 14.47 0.65
N LEU A 34 -4.00 13.22 0.51
CA LEU A 34 -5.39 12.95 0.09
C LEU A 34 -6.34 12.71 1.26
N VAL A 35 -5.83 12.25 2.41
CA VAL A 35 -6.66 11.85 3.56
C VAL A 35 -6.11 12.30 4.91
N GLY A 36 -4.97 12.98 4.94
CA GLY A 36 -4.33 13.46 6.16
C GLY A 36 -3.93 12.35 7.14
N LEU A 37 -3.80 11.10 6.68
CA LEU A 37 -3.46 9.96 7.53
C LEU A 37 -2.01 10.06 7.97
N ARG A 38 -1.80 9.98 9.28
CA ARG A 38 -0.48 9.91 9.89
C ARG A 38 -0.51 8.89 11.02
N TRP A 39 0.48 8.03 11.01
CA TRP A 39 0.73 7.07 12.08
C TRP A 39 2.21 7.02 12.37
N TRP A 40 2.53 6.92 13.65
CA TRP A 40 3.89 6.75 14.12
C TRP A 40 3.90 6.02 15.45
N ASN A 41 5.04 5.42 15.74
CA ASN A 41 5.31 4.76 16.99
C ASN A 41 6.07 5.71 17.92
N PHE A 42 5.66 5.78 19.18
CA PHE A 42 6.36 6.52 20.22
C PHE A 42 6.67 5.58 21.37
N VAL A 43 7.95 5.44 21.69
CA VAL A 43 8.41 4.69 22.87
C VAL A 43 8.55 5.69 24.00
N LYS A 44 7.80 5.47 25.08
CA LYS A 44 7.89 6.28 26.30
C LYS A 44 9.05 5.85 27.17
N ASP A 45 9.40 6.69 28.15
CA ASP A 45 10.48 6.42 29.11
C ASP A 45 10.23 5.18 29.98
N ASP A 46 8.98 4.74 30.11
CA ASP A 46 8.58 3.50 30.78
C ASP A 46 8.73 2.25 29.88
N ASN A 47 9.34 2.39 28.70
CA ASN A 47 9.48 1.37 27.67
C ASN A 47 8.13 0.84 27.14
N SER A 48 7.03 1.56 27.39
CA SER A 48 5.74 1.27 26.76
C SER A 48 5.70 1.84 25.35
N THR A 49 5.05 1.09 24.45
CA THR A 49 4.94 1.43 23.05
C THR A 49 3.55 2.01 22.77
N GLU A 50 3.46 3.29 22.44
CA GLU A 50 2.21 3.92 22.01
C GLU A 50 2.19 4.15 20.51
N TRP A 51 1.09 3.72 19.86
CA TRP A 51 0.83 4.03 18.46
C TRP A 51 -0.13 5.22 18.37
N LYS A 52 0.33 6.32 17.80
CA LYS A 52 -0.51 7.49 17.53
C LYS A 52 -1.02 7.44 16.11
N PHE A 53 -2.34 7.60 15.96
CA PHE A 53 -3.04 7.61 14.68
C PHE A 53 -3.82 8.91 14.55
N GLU A 54 -3.47 9.70 13.54
CA GLU A 54 -4.13 10.96 13.21
C GLU A 54 -4.73 10.86 11.81
N SER A 55 -5.89 11.48 11.64
CA SER A 55 -6.56 11.66 10.35
C SER A 55 -7.30 13.00 10.38
N TRP A 56 -7.69 13.52 9.23
CA TRP A 56 -8.53 14.72 9.18
C TRP A 56 -9.83 14.53 9.98
N SER A 57 -10.19 15.55 10.75
CA SER A 57 -11.47 15.65 11.45
C SER A 57 -12.63 15.75 10.47
N ALA A 58 -13.86 15.56 10.94
CA ALA A 58 -15.05 15.67 10.08
C ALA A 58 -15.17 17.04 9.39
N LYS A 59 -14.75 18.13 10.05
CA LYS A 59 -14.76 19.48 9.47
C LYS A 59 -13.69 19.64 8.38
N GLU A 60 -12.48 19.15 8.63
CA GLU A 60 -11.38 19.17 7.66
C GLU A 60 -11.68 18.29 6.44
N ARG A 61 -12.34 17.13 6.63
CA ARG A 61 -12.82 16.28 5.52
C ARG A 61 -13.89 16.94 4.66
N GLN A 62 -14.69 17.85 5.22
CA GLN A 62 -15.68 18.59 4.44
C GLN A 62 -15.04 19.71 3.61
N LEU A 63 -13.97 20.32 4.14
CA LEU A 63 -13.18 21.32 3.41
C LEU A 63 -12.30 20.66 2.33
N ALA A 64 -11.79 19.47 2.62
CA ALA A 64 -11.01 18.67 1.68
C ALA A 64 -11.89 18.13 0.55
N ASN A 65 -11.26 17.91 -0.61
CA ASN A 65 -11.98 17.44 -1.78
C ASN A 65 -12.48 15.99 -1.57
N LYS A 66 -13.78 15.81 -1.35
CA LYS A 66 -14.43 14.50 -1.15
C LYS A 66 -14.08 13.48 -2.24
N PHE A 67 -13.86 13.95 -3.47
CA PHE A 67 -13.46 13.09 -4.58
C PHE A 67 -12.08 12.46 -4.34
N GLN A 68 -11.09 13.24 -3.89
CA GLN A 68 -9.73 12.77 -3.63
C GLN A 68 -9.68 11.70 -2.54
N MET A 69 -10.44 11.88 -1.45
CA MET A 69 -10.54 10.89 -0.39
C MET A 69 -11.18 9.58 -0.88
N ARG A 70 -12.28 9.67 -1.65
CA ARG A 70 -12.96 8.49 -2.20
C ARG A 70 -12.05 7.73 -3.17
N THR A 71 -11.31 8.45 -4.00
CA THR A 71 -10.33 7.88 -4.92
C THR A 71 -9.21 7.15 -4.18
N PHE A 72 -8.65 7.75 -3.11
CA PHE A 72 -7.62 7.10 -2.29
C PHE A 72 -8.08 5.75 -1.72
N TRP A 73 -9.22 5.72 -1.02
CA TRP A 73 -9.73 4.48 -0.43
C TRP A 73 -10.20 3.47 -1.48
N GLY A 74 -10.79 3.96 -2.58
CA GLY A 74 -11.22 3.12 -3.69
C GLY A 74 -10.05 2.40 -4.36
N PHE A 75 -8.97 3.11 -4.67
CA PHE A 75 -7.78 2.50 -5.27
C PHE A 75 -7.12 1.48 -4.34
N LEU A 76 -7.05 1.74 -3.04
CA LEU A 76 -6.52 0.79 -2.05
C LEU A 76 -7.28 -0.54 -2.07
N ILE A 77 -8.61 -0.47 -2.07
CA ILE A 77 -9.47 -1.67 -2.11
C ILE A 77 -9.38 -2.37 -3.47
N ILE A 78 -9.44 -1.63 -4.57
CA ILE A 78 -9.36 -2.20 -5.93
C ILE A 78 -8.02 -2.91 -6.12
N HIS A 79 -6.91 -2.28 -5.74
CA HIS A 79 -5.58 -2.87 -5.86
C HIS A 79 -5.49 -4.21 -5.13
N GLN A 80 -5.90 -4.24 -3.86
CA GLN A 80 -5.92 -5.49 -3.08
C GLN A 80 -6.85 -6.54 -3.70
N SER A 81 -8.01 -6.12 -4.20
CA SER A 81 -8.99 -7.02 -4.79
C SER A 81 -8.48 -7.66 -6.08
N VAL A 82 -7.86 -6.88 -6.96
CA VAL A 82 -7.26 -7.37 -8.21
C VAL A 82 -6.17 -8.40 -7.91
N TRP A 83 -5.26 -8.12 -6.98
CA TRP A 83 -4.22 -9.07 -6.60
C TRP A 83 -4.78 -10.34 -5.95
N SER A 84 -5.79 -10.21 -5.07
CA SER A 84 -6.46 -11.39 -4.50
C SER A 84 -7.13 -12.25 -5.57
N ILE A 85 -7.76 -11.64 -6.58
CA ILE A 85 -8.37 -12.38 -7.70
C ILE A 85 -7.29 -13.06 -8.54
N LEU A 86 -6.20 -12.38 -8.87
CA LEU A 86 -5.07 -12.98 -9.62
C LEU A 86 -4.42 -14.12 -8.84
N PHE A 87 -4.27 -13.97 -7.54
CA PHE A 87 -3.76 -15.03 -6.66
C PHE A 87 -4.70 -16.24 -6.65
N MET A 88 -6.02 -16.04 -6.52
CA MET A 88 -7.00 -17.12 -6.60
C MET A 88 -7.01 -17.78 -7.99
N ALA A 89 -6.96 -16.98 -9.06
CA ALA A 89 -6.86 -17.49 -10.42
C ALA A 89 -5.57 -18.28 -10.63
N SER A 90 -4.45 -17.89 -10.02
CA SER A 90 -3.22 -18.68 -10.04
C SER A 90 -3.33 -19.97 -9.24
N LEU A 91 -4.07 -19.99 -8.13
CA LEU A 91 -4.30 -21.21 -7.34
C LEU A 91 -5.17 -22.24 -8.08
N PHE A 92 -6.24 -21.78 -8.75
CA PHE A 92 -7.20 -22.67 -9.42
C PHE A 92 -6.92 -22.88 -10.92
N GLY A 93 -6.27 -21.92 -11.58
CA GLY A 93 -5.98 -21.92 -13.01
C GLY A 93 -4.77 -22.77 -13.43
N LEU A 94 -4.01 -23.29 -12.46
CA LEU A 94 -2.94 -24.25 -12.72
C LEU A 94 -3.42 -25.69 -12.94
N HIS A 95 -4.74 -25.93 -12.83
CA HIS A 95 -5.38 -27.25 -13.03
C HIS A 95 -6.31 -27.30 -14.26
N LEU A 96 -6.30 -26.26 -15.11
CA LEU A 96 -7.12 -26.13 -16.33
C LEU A 96 -6.30 -26.16 -17.62
N VAL A 97 -4.99 -26.34 -17.51
CA VAL A 97 -4.08 -26.61 -18.63
C VAL A 97 -3.47 -27.99 -18.36
N ASP A 98 -4.32 -29.01 -18.37
CA ASP A 98 -3.93 -30.39 -18.66
C ASP A 98 -4.14 -30.64 -20.16
#